data_AF-A0A0F9HNW8-F1
#
_entry.id   AF-A0A0F9HNW8-F1
#
_cell.length_a   1.000
_cell.length_b   1.000
_cell.length_c   1.000
_cell.angle_alpha   90.00
_cell.angle_beta   90.00
_cell.angle_gamma   90.00
#
_symmetry.space_group_name_H-M   'P 1'
#
loop_
_entity.id
_entity.type
_entity.pdbx_description
1 polymer ?
#
loop_
_entity_poly.entity_id
_entity_poly.type
_entity_poly.pdbx_seq_one_letter_code
_entity_poly.pdbx_strand_id
1 'polypeptide(L)'
;KEALPQAVLLNGDYYSYNNSIDWVVTNPPYSDLDRWLTHSFAIANQGVALLLGLLNVTPRRLEMANKAGFGLTSIHLCKVYHWFGISAFCVWRRGAGDIIKYIDPWGRKEVDHIEGEVIFGKGEYSSHAQGADDIHSYYGWLIKDKYNVKPLTQDSCYKVVGNIYSNPELLKK
;
A
#
# COMPACT_ATOMS: atom_id res chain seq x y z
N LYS A 1 32.40 12.07 16.50
CA LYS A 1 31.21 11.31 16.98
C LYS A 1 30.06 12.30 16.97
N GLU A 2 29.13 12.20 16.03
CA GLU A 2 27.88 12.97 16.10
C GLU A 2 27.16 12.59 17.40
N ALA A 3 26.64 13.58 18.11
CA ALA A 3 25.82 13.34 19.28
C ALA A 3 24.60 12.52 18.85
N LEU A 4 24.33 11.42 19.55
CA LEU A 4 23.12 10.63 19.32
C LEU A 4 21.91 11.56 19.52
N PRO A 5 20.91 11.54 18.62
CA PRO A 5 19.73 12.38 18.77
C PRO A 5 19.08 12.12 20.13
N GLN A 6 18.75 13.21 20.83
CA GLN A 6 18.22 13.13 22.18
C GLN A 6 16.78 12.64 22.13
N ALA A 7 16.55 11.40 22.54
CA ALA A 7 15.20 10.85 22.65
C ALA A 7 14.46 11.57 23.79
N VAL A 8 13.36 12.25 23.46
CA VAL A 8 12.47 12.88 24.45
C VAL A 8 11.32 11.92 24.72
N LEU A 9 11.17 11.51 25.97
CA LEU A 9 9.99 10.77 26.41
C LEU A 9 8.84 11.74 26.59
N LEU A 10 7.73 11.51 25.89
CA LEU A 10 6.49 12.25 26.11
C LEU A 10 5.78 11.67 27.34
N ASN A 11 5.55 12.51 28.34
CA ASN A 11 4.71 12.18 29.49
C ASN A 11 3.33 12.83 29.30
N GLY A 12 2.26 12.04 29.43
CA GLY A 12 0.87 12.51 29.32
C GLY A 12 0.13 11.94 28.11
N ASP A 13 -0.98 12.58 27.74
CA ASP A 13 -1.78 12.17 26.59
C ASP A 13 -1.05 12.50 25.30
N TYR A 14 -0.68 11.45 24.56
CA TYR A 14 -0.02 11.57 23.25
C TYR A 14 -0.79 12.50 22.31
N TYR A 15 -2.12 12.43 22.29
CA TYR A 15 -2.94 13.22 21.36
C TYR A 15 -3.03 14.71 21.73
N SER A 16 -2.59 15.09 22.92
CA SER A 16 -2.52 16.49 23.35
C SER A 16 -1.22 17.18 22.91
N TYR A 17 -0.24 16.41 22.45
CA TYR A 17 1.07 16.93 22.06
C TYR A 17 1.04 17.49 20.63
N ASN A 18 1.20 18.81 20.47
CA ASN A 18 1.09 19.48 19.16
C ASN A 18 2.39 20.14 18.68
N ASN A 19 3.50 19.96 19.41
CA ASN A 19 4.78 20.49 18.99
C ASN A 19 5.40 19.58 17.91
N SER A 20 6.11 20.17 16.96
CA SER A 20 6.81 19.40 15.94
C SER A 20 8.05 18.71 16.52
N ILE A 21 8.28 17.46 16.11
CA ILE A 21 9.46 16.66 16.47
C ILE A 21 10.02 16.00 15.23
N ASP A 22 11.30 15.63 15.21
CA ASP A 22 11.89 15.00 14.03
C ASP A 22 11.34 13.59 13.80
N TRP A 23 11.29 12.79 14.86
CA TRP A 23 10.95 11.38 14.79
C TRP A 23 9.91 10.99 15.83
N VAL A 24 8.89 10.25 15.39
CA VAL A 24 8.00 9.49 16.28
C VAL A 24 8.46 8.04 16.26
N VAL A 25 8.87 7.49 17.40
CA VAL A 25 9.28 6.08 17.52
C VAL A 25 8.52 5.41 18.66
N THR A 26 7.68 4.42 18.36
CA THR A 26 6.86 3.77 19.41
C THR A 26 6.32 2.39 19.00
N ASN A 27 5.63 1.76 19.95
CA ASN A 27 4.72 0.63 19.72
C ASN A 27 3.28 1.12 20.01
N PRO A 28 2.51 1.54 18.98
CA PRO A 28 1.19 2.13 19.19
C PRO A 28 0.15 1.06 19.60
N PRO A 29 -0.92 1.44 20.31
CA PRO A 29 -2.05 0.56 20.58
C PRO A 29 -2.76 0.17 19.27
N TYR A 30 -2.89 -1.12 19.03
CA TYR A 30 -3.52 -1.64 17.80
C TYR A 30 -4.97 -1.20 17.63
N SER A 31 -5.70 -1.02 18.74
CA SER A 31 -7.11 -0.61 18.75
C SER A 31 -7.34 0.83 18.29
N ASP A 32 -6.30 1.67 18.26
CA ASP A 32 -6.40 3.09 17.88
C ASP A 32 -5.33 3.52 16.86
N LEU A 33 -4.85 2.54 16.08
CA LEU A 33 -3.69 2.69 15.21
C LEU A 33 -3.87 3.80 14.15
N ASP A 34 -5.07 3.94 13.58
CA ASP A 34 -5.33 4.95 12.53
C ASP A 34 -5.24 6.37 13.09
N ARG A 35 -5.77 6.61 14.30
CA ARG A 35 -5.64 7.91 14.99
C ARG A 35 -4.20 8.17 15.38
N TRP A 36 -3.49 7.13 15.83
CA TRP A 36 -2.07 7.18 16.17
C TRP A 36 -1.21 7.59 14.97
N LEU A 37 -1.39 6.93 13.83
CA LEU A 37 -0.70 7.25 12.57
C LEU A 37 -1.00 8.68 12.12
N THR A 38 -2.28 9.07 12.12
CA THR A 38 -2.70 10.43 11.71
C THR A 38 -2.00 11.50 12.54
N HIS A 39 -1.98 11.34 13.86
CA HIS A 39 -1.31 12.29 14.74
C HIS A 39 0.21 12.24 14.57
N SER A 40 0.81 11.04 14.44
CA SER A 40 2.25 10.87 14.22
C SER A 40 2.73 11.61 12.98
N PHE A 41 2.03 11.47 11.86
CA PHE A 41 2.39 12.15 10.62
C PHE A 41 2.18 13.66 10.67
N ALA A 42 1.27 14.14 11.52
CA ALA A 42 1.05 15.58 11.72
C ALA A 42 2.20 16.25 12.47
N ILE A 43 2.76 15.59 13.48
CA ILE A 43 3.81 16.18 14.35
C ILE A 43 5.24 15.86 13.92
N ALA A 44 5.47 14.81 13.12
CA ALA A 44 6.81 14.38 12.72
C ALA A 44 7.36 15.22 11.56
N ASN A 45 8.60 15.70 11.63
CA ASN A 45 9.26 16.45 10.55
C ASN A 45 10.06 15.54 9.62
N GLN A 46 10.65 14.45 10.12
CA GLN A 46 11.55 13.60 9.34
C GLN A 46 10.97 12.21 9.12
N GLY A 47 10.46 11.56 10.17
CA GLY A 47 9.98 10.19 10.04
C GLY A 47 9.17 9.65 11.20
N VAL A 48 8.53 8.52 10.94
CA VAL A 48 7.71 7.77 11.90
C VAL A 48 8.15 6.32 11.84
N ALA A 49 8.57 5.73 12.96
CA ALA A 49 8.98 4.34 13.07
C ALA A 49 8.14 3.61 14.12
N LEU A 50 7.34 2.65 13.69
CA LEU A 50 6.38 1.97 14.55
C LEU A 50 6.65 0.47 14.59
N LEU A 51 6.62 -0.11 15.78
CA LEU A 51 6.52 -1.55 15.94
C LEU A 51 5.07 -1.98 15.69
N LEU A 52 4.83 -2.74 14.62
CA LEU A 52 3.50 -3.17 14.19
C LEU A 52 3.50 -4.67 13.88
N GLY A 53 2.31 -5.28 13.85
CA GLY A 53 2.09 -6.54 13.15
C GLY A 53 2.29 -6.32 11.65
N LEU A 54 2.95 -7.27 10.96
CA LEU A 54 3.26 -7.13 9.53
C LEU A 54 2.00 -6.84 8.68
N LEU A 55 0.88 -7.50 9.01
CA LEU A 55 -0.40 -7.34 8.30
C LEU A 55 -1.11 -6.01 8.62
N ASN A 56 -0.58 -5.19 9.51
CA ASN A 56 -1.15 -3.90 9.84
C ASN A 56 -0.70 -2.80 8.87
N VAL A 57 0.26 -3.05 7.98
CA VAL A 57 0.58 -2.16 6.86
C VAL A 57 -0.39 -2.45 5.72
N THR A 58 -1.53 -1.75 5.73
CA THR A 58 -2.59 -1.92 4.74
C THR A 58 -2.53 -0.81 3.67
N PRO A 59 -3.13 -1.01 2.48
CA PRO A 59 -3.22 0.04 1.45
C PRO A 59 -3.75 1.37 1.99
N ARG A 60 -4.81 1.33 2.80
CA ARG A 60 -5.37 2.52 3.47
C ARG A 60 -4.34 3.28 4.29
N ARG A 61 -3.45 2.59 5.00
CA ARG A 61 -2.43 3.23 5.87
C ARG A 61 -1.25 3.77 5.07
N LEU A 62 -0.90 3.11 3.95
CA LEU A 62 0.02 3.68 2.97
C LEU A 62 -0.56 4.98 2.38
N GLU A 63 -1.84 4.99 2.01
CA GLU A 63 -2.53 6.20 1.55
C GLU A 63 -2.53 7.32 2.59
N MET A 64 -2.81 6.99 3.86
CA MET A 64 -2.76 7.97 4.95
C MET A 64 -1.37 8.59 5.10
N ALA A 65 -0.32 7.76 5.04
CA ALA A 65 1.07 8.24 5.08
C ALA A 65 1.37 9.14 3.87
N ASN A 66 1.05 8.68 2.66
CA ASN A 66 1.30 9.40 1.42
C ASN A 66 0.59 10.75 1.38
N LYS A 67 -0.67 10.81 1.81
CA LYS A 67 -1.44 12.06 1.93
C LYS A 67 -0.82 13.05 2.93
N ALA A 68 -0.14 12.55 3.96
CA ALA A 68 0.60 13.36 4.92
C ALA A 68 2.04 13.69 4.46
N GLY A 69 2.43 13.27 3.26
CA GLY A 69 3.74 13.52 2.67
C GLY A 69 4.83 12.55 3.13
N PHE A 70 4.47 11.32 3.55
CA PHE A 70 5.40 10.28 3.96
C PHE A 70 5.29 9.04 3.08
N GLY A 71 6.44 8.41 2.79
CA GLY A 71 6.50 7.09 2.17
C GLY A 71 7.13 6.06 3.10
N LEU A 72 6.65 4.82 3.06
CA LEU A 72 7.22 3.66 3.73
C LEU A 72 8.57 3.32 3.11
N THR A 73 9.65 3.42 3.86
CA THR A 73 11.02 3.21 3.37
C THR A 73 11.67 1.91 3.84
N SER A 74 11.19 1.33 4.95
CA SER A 74 11.68 0.03 5.38
C SER A 74 10.67 -0.73 6.24
N ILE A 75 10.78 -2.06 6.19
CA ILE A 75 10.12 -3.00 7.09
C ILE A 75 11.21 -3.92 7.64
N HIS A 76 11.46 -3.85 8.95
CA HIS A 76 12.41 -4.72 9.64
C HIS A 76 11.66 -5.75 10.46
N LEU A 77 11.62 -6.99 9.98
CA LEU A 77 11.04 -8.09 10.74
C LEU A 77 11.78 -8.25 12.06
N CYS A 78 11.04 -8.40 13.16
CA CYS A 78 11.62 -8.61 14.46
C CYS A 78 10.80 -9.62 15.26
N LYS A 79 11.49 -10.34 16.16
CA LYS A 79 10.84 -11.25 17.09
C LYS A 79 10.62 -10.53 18.41
N VAL A 80 9.36 -10.26 18.74
CA VAL A 80 8.96 -9.84 20.09
C VAL A 80 8.61 -11.09 20.88
N TYR A 81 9.47 -11.44 21.84
CA TYR A 81 9.22 -12.59 22.70
C TYR A 81 7.94 -12.35 23.50
N HIS A 82 7.14 -13.40 23.68
CA HIS A 82 5.81 -13.39 24.31
C HIS A 82 4.65 -12.84 23.48
N TRP A 83 4.88 -12.35 22.26
CA TRP A 83 3.80 -11.97 21.35
C TRP A 83 3.54 -13.04 20.30
N PHE A 84 2.26 -13.25 20.00
CA PHE A 84 1.84 -14.07 18.87
C PHE A 84 1.86 -13.22 17.59
N GLY A 85 2.37 -13.79 16.50
CA GLY A 85 2.39 -13.15 15.19
C GLY A 85 3.76 -12.58 14.77
N ILE A 86 3.79 -12.11 13.52
CA ILE A 86 4.97 -11.54 12.87
C ILE A 86 4.96 -10.04 13.14
N SER A 87 5.95 -9.57 13.91
CA SER A 87 6.13 -8.15 14.19
C SER A 87 7.18 -7.56 13.26
N ALA A 88 7.04 -6.28 12.94
CA ALA A 88 7.99 -5.53 12.17
C ALA A 88 8.10 -4.09 12.66
N PHE A 89 9.30 -3.54 12.59
CA PHE A 89 9.49 -2.09 12.63
C PHE A 89 9.26 -1.53 11.22
N CYS A 90 8.20 -0.75 11.08
CA CYS A 90 7.84 -0.08 9.83
C CYS A 90 8.29 1.38 9.91
N VAL A 91 9.04 1.84 8.92
CA VAL A 91 9.65 3.17 8.92
C VAL A 91 9.14 3.98 7.75
N TRP A 92 8.47 5.09 8.04
CA TRP A 92 8.04 6.09 7.09
C TRP A 92 8.95 7.32 7.15
N ARG A 93 9.27 7.89 5.99
CA ARG A 93 10.09 9.12 5.87
C ARG A 93 9.35 10.19 5.09
N ARG A 94 9.45 11.43 5.55
CA ARG A 94 8.86 12.59 4.88
C ARG A 94 9.53 12.80 3.52
N GLY A 95 8.72 13.05 2.49
CA GLY A 95 9.18 13.28 1.12
C GLY A 95 9.71 12.03 0.41
N ALA A 96 9.60 10.85 1.00
CA ALA A 96 9.98 9.58 0.38
C ALA A 96 8.79 8.92 -0.33
N GLY A 97 9.08 7.99 -1.25
CA GLY A 97 8.10 7.07 -1.81
C GLY A 97 8.04 5.75 -1.05
N ASP A 98 7.00 4.95 -1.32
CA ASP A 98 6.83 3.64 -0.70
C ASP A 98 7.71 2.54 -1.34
N ILE A 99 8.31 1.69 -0.50
CA ILE A 99 8.96 0.44 -0.92
C ILE A 99 7.96 -0.65 -1.32
N ILE A 100 6.70 -0.52 -0.89
CA ILE A 100 5.61 -1.40 -1.24
C ILE A 100 4.57 -0.58 -1.99
N LYS A 101 4.29 -0.96 -3.23
CA LYS A 101 3.20 -0.39 -4.02
C LYS A 101 1.93 -1.18 -3.77
N TYR A 102 0.82 -0.49 -3.60
CA TYR A 102 -0.50 -1.12 -3.60
C TYR A 102 -1.18 -0.88 -4.96
N ILE A 103 -1.94 -1.87 -5.41
CA ILE A 103 -2.75 -1.80 -6.62
C ILE A 103 -4.19 -1.87 -6.12
N ASP A 104 -5.05 -0.92 -6.49
CA ASP A 104 -6.50 -1.06 -6.27
C ASP A 104 -7.06 -1.96 -7.38
N PRO A 105 -7.46 -3.21 -7.04
CA PRO A 105 -7.99 -4.11 -8.04
C PRO A 105 -9.44 -3.78 -8.44
N TRP A 106 -9.95 -2.58 -8.11
CA TRP A 106 -11.27 -2.11 -8.50
C TRP A 106 -11.20 -0.80 -9.32
N GLY A 107 -9.99 -0.38 -9.70
CA GLY A 107 -9.81 0.68 -10.70
C GLY A 107 -10.27 2.07 -10.27
N ARG A 108 -10.32 2.40 -8.97
CA ARG A 108 -10.67 3.77 -8.54
C ARG A 108 -9.55 4.79 -8.74
N LYS A 109 -8.43 4.36 -9.33
CA LYS A 109 -7.44 5.23 -9.98
C LYS A 109 -7.20 4.70 -11.38
N GLU A 110 -7.39 5.57 -12.37
CA GLU A 110 -7.12 5.32 -13.78
C GLU A 110 -5.71 4.73 -13.94
N VAL A 111 -5.64 3.50 -14.47
CA VAL A 111 -4.38 2.92 -14.91
C VAL A 111 -4.16 3.47 -16.32
N ASP A 112 -3.34 4.52 -16.42
CA ASP A 112 -3.31 5.42 -17.56
C ASP A 112 -2.82 4.77 -18.88
N HIS A 113 -2.35 3.51 -18.91
CA HIS A 113 -1.75 2.93 -20.13
C HIS A 113 -1.96 1.42 -20.32
N ILE A 114 -3.22 1.00 -20.53
CA ILE A 114 -3.49 -0.12 -21.43
C ILE A 114 -3.94 0.49 -22.77
N GLU A 115 -3.48 -0.05 -23.91
CA GLU A 115 -4.15 0.23 -25.19
C GLU A 115 -5.55 -0.42 -25.15
N GLY A 116 -6.50 0.29 -24.55
CA GLY A 116 -7.86 -0.18 -24.28
C GLY A 116 -8.37 0.27 -22.91
N GLU A 117 -9.68 0.42 -22.79
CA GLU A 117 -10.36 0.80 -21.56
C GLU A 117 -10.45 -0.45 -20.65
N VAL A 118 -9.92 -0.37 -19.42
CA VAL A 118 -10.06 -1.44 -18.43
C VAL A 118 -11.37 -1.25 -17.69
N ILE A 119 -12.28 -2.20 -17.83
CA ILE A 119 -13.59 -2.17 -17.20
C ILE A 119 -13.78 -3.40 -16.31
N PHE A 120 -14.49 -3.22 -15.20
CA PHE A 120 -14.99 -4.33 -14.39
C PHE A 120 -16.39 -4.69 -14.89
N GLY A 121 -16.59 -5.94 -15.32
CA GLY A 121 -17.85 -6.33 -15.91
C GLY A 121 -18.07 -7.84 -15.92
N LYS A 122 -19.23 -8.23 -16.45
CA LYS A 122 -19.55 -9.64 -16.73
C LYS A 122 -19.00 -9.99 -18.11
N GLY A 123 -18.14 -10.99 -18.17
CA GLY A 123 -17.60 -11.52 -19.42
C GLY A 123 -17.98 -12.99 -19.61
N GLU A 124 -17.82 -13.46 -20.83
CA GLU A 124 -17.90 -14.88 -21.18
C GLU A 124 -16.55 -15.33 -21.73
N TYR A 125 -16.12 -16.52 -21.36
CA TYR A 125 -15.00 -17.20 -22.02
C TYR A 125 -15.41 -18.64 -22.33
N SER A 126 -14.92 -19.16 -23.46
CA SER A 126 -14.99 -20.59 -23.73
C SER A 126 -13.76 -21.26 -23.13
N SER A 127 -13.98 -22.36 -22.41
CA SER A 127 -12.90 -23.30 -22.10
C SER A 127 -13.16 -24.60 -22.83
N HIS A 128 -12.17 -25.06 -23.59
CA HIS A 128 -12.15 -26.45 -24.05
C HIS A 128 -11.74 -27.33 -22.89
N ALA A 129 -12.71 -28.01 -22.28
CA ALA A 129 -12.44 -29.11 -21.36
C ALA A 129 -13.02 -30.39 -21.96
N GLN A 130 -12.15 -31.38 -22.21
CA GLN A 130 -12.55 -32.74 -22.62
C GLN A 130 -13.52 -32.81 -23.83
N GLY A 131 -13.29 -31.98 -24.86
CA GLY A 131 -14.02 -32.07 -26.13
C GLY A 131 -15.41 -31.45 -26.14
N ALA A 132 -15.77 -30.68 -25.12
CA ALA A 132 -16.96 -29.82 -25.12
C ALA A 132 -16.57 -28.35 -24.97
N ASP A 133 -17.24 -27.50 -25.74
CA ASP A 133 -17.11 -26.05 -25.68
C ASP A 133 -18.12 -25.49 -24.69
N ASP A 134 -17.70 -25.39 -23.43
CA ASP A 134 -18.53 -24.80 -22.40
C ASP A 134 -18.26 -23.28 -22.31
N ILE A 135 -19.34 -22.50 -22.40
CA ILE A 135 -19.30 -21.05 -22.20
C ILE A 135 -19.52 -20.77 -20.71
N HIS A 136 -18.53 -20.17 -20.06
CA HIS A 136 -18.60 -19.78 -18.66
C HIS A 136 -18.75 -18.27 -18.53
N SER A 137 -19.73 -17.84 -17.73
CA SER A 137 -19.84 -16.44 -17.32
C SER A 137 -18.97 -16.18 -16.09
N TYR A 138 -18.21 -15.08 -16.08
CA TYR A 138 -17.45 -14.63 -14.92
C TYR A 138 -17.62 -13.12 -14.72
N TYR A 139 -17.36 -12.69 -13.49
CA TYR A 139 -17.17 -11.28 -13.15
C TYR A 139 -15.69 -11.03 -12.99
N GLY A 140 -15.13 -10.10 -13.75
CA GLY A 140 -13.70 -9.85 -13.72
C GLY A 140 -13.27 -8.69 -14.59
N TRP A 141 -11.95 -8.60 -14.76
CA TRP A 141 -11.33 -7.54 -15.55
C TRP A 141 -11.42 -7.84 -17.03
N LEU A 142 -11.91 -6.85 -17.77
CA LEU A 142 -12.03 -6.90 -19.21
C LEU A 142 -11.15 -5.82 -19.82
N ILE A 143 -10.46 -6.15 -20.91
CA ILE A 143 -9.85 -5.15 -21.78
C ILE A 143 -10.83 -4.91 -22.92
N LYS A 144 -11.28 -3.66 -23.06
CA LYS A 144 -12.00 -3.19 -24.23
C LYS A 144 -11.01 -2.56 -25.20
N ASP A 145 -10.63 -3.33 -26.22
CA ASP A 145 -9.82 -2.83 -27.33
C ASP A 145 -10.74 -2.29 -28.46
N LYS A 146 -10.16 -1.72 -29.53
CA LYS A 146 -10.92 -1.18 -30.67
C LYS A 146 -11.77 -2.23 -31.42
N TYR A 147 -11.64 -3.51 -31.09
CA TYR A 147 -12.24 -4.62 -31.82
C TYR A 147 -13.15 -5.52 -30.96
N ASN A 148 -12.98 -5.62 -29.63
CA ASN A 148 -13.92 -6.30 -28.73
C ASN A 148 -13.63 -6.08 -27.23
N VAL A 149 -14.54 -6.56 -26.38
CA VAL A 149 -14.32 -6.74 -24.93
C VAL A 149 -13.87 -8.18 -24.67
N LYS A 150 -12.72 -8.37 -24.02
CA LYS A 150 -12.15 -9.70 -23.75
C LYS A 150 -11.65 -9.86 -22.31
N PRO A 151 -11.63 -11.10 -21.77
CA PRO A 151 -10.96 -11.38 -20.50
C PRO A 151 -9.51 -10.92 -20.49
N LEU A 152 -9.08 -10.34 -19.36
CA LEU A 152 -7.67 -10.10 -19.11
C LEU A 152 -6.97 -11.47 -18.93
N THR A 153 -6.18 -11.87 -19.91
CA THR A 153 -5.40 -13.11 -19.83
C THR A 153 -4.30 -12.98 -18.79
N GLN A 154 -3.80 -14.11 -18.25
CA GLN A 154 -2.70 -14.10 -17.29
C GLN A 154 -1.45 -13.37 -17.83
N ASP A 155 -1.09 -13.57 -19.09
CA ASP A 155 -0.03 -12.83 -19.77
C ASP A 155 -0.30 -11.33 -19.85
N SER A 156 -1.55 -10.93 -20.06
CA SER A 156 -1.96 -9.53 -20.08
C SER A 156 -1.88 -8.92 -18.68
N CYS A 157 -2.28 -9.65 -17.63
CA CYS A 157 -2.11 -9.24 -16.24
C CYS A 157 -0.63 -9.00 -15.92
N TYR A 158 0.26 -9.90 -16.34
CA TYR A 158 1.70 -9.72 -16.11
C TYR A 158 2.29 -8.55 -16.88
N LYS A 159 1.80 -8.25 -18.09
CA LYS A 159 2.22 -7.05 -18.83
C LYS A 159 1.76 -5.77 -18.13
N VAL A 160 0.55 -5.75 -17.59
CA VAL A 160 0.00 -4.60 -16.85
C VAL A 160 0.78 -4.38 -15.55
N VAL A 161 0.93 -5.42 -14.74
CA VAL A 161 1.68 -5.36 -13.48
C VAL A 161 3.16 -5.08 -13.75
N GLY A 162 3.76 -5.75 -14.73
CA GLY A 162 5.16 -5.59 -15.13
C GLY A 162 5.49 -4.19 -15.68
N ASN A 163 4.57 -3.55 -16.41
CA ASN A 163 4.74 -2.18 -16.88
C ASN A 163 4.68 -1.17 -15.73
N ILE A 164 3.88 -1.40 -14.69
CA ILE A 164 3.82 -0.52 -13.49
C ILE A 164 5.12 -0.58 -12.67
N TYR A 165 5.78 -1.75 -12.63
CA TYR A 165 7.08 -1.89 -11.97
C TYR A 165 8.22 -1.30 -12.80
N SER A 166 8.19 -1.47 -14.13
CA SER A 166 9.21 -0.97 -15.04
C SER A 166 9.10 0.53 -15.33
N ASN A 167 7.92 1.13 -15.14
CA ASN A 167 7.65 2.55 -15.39
C ASN A 167 6.98 3.21 -14.17
N PRO A 168 7.73 3.48 -13.08
CA PRO A 168 7.19 4.04 -11.84
C PRO A 168 6.56 5.44 -11.99
N GLU A 169 6.88 6.17 -13.05
CA GLU A 169 6.30 7.49 -13.38
C GLU A 169 4.78 7.40 -13.68
N LEU A 170 4.29 6.23 -14.09
CA LEU A 170 2.87 6.01 -14.39
C LEU A 170 1.96 6.05 -13.15
N LEU A 171 2.55 6.05 -11.94
CA LEU A 171 1.82 6.14 -10.67
C LEU A 171 1.79 7.57 -10.10
N LYS A 172 2.42 8.54 -10.77
CA LYS A 172 2.63 9.90 -10.26
C LYS A 172 1.54 10.91 -10.68
N LYS A 173 0.37 10.47 -11.13
CA LYS A 173 -0.80 11.33 -11.36
C LYS A 173 -1.89 11.13 -10.29
#